data_AF-A0A1U9ZSL5-F1
#
_entry.id   AF-A0A1U9ZSL5-F1
#
_cell.length_a   1.000
_cell.length_b   1.000
_cell.length_c   1.000
_cell.angle_alpha   90.00
_cell.angle_beta   90.00
_cell.angle_gamma   90.00
#
_symmetry.space_group_name_H-M   'P 1'
#
loop_
_entity.id
_entity.type
_entity.pdbx_description
1 polymer ?
#
loop_
_entity_poly.entity_id
_entity_poly.type
_entity_poly.pdbx_seq_one_letter_code
_entity_poly.pdbx_strand_id
1 'polypeptide(L)'
;MMDAALLAGIFALFGVALQQTFSLLSARITQQQLINQGRRQEHRELYGRYLAQARRVQRLLKELSRSPAVQNEDGRERASAELDILAEITAEIRLVAPGKVAAAVVDLEDSMRRHLRDGGDLPDGLPLGPVITILSADLAHM
;
A
#
# COMPACT_ATOMS: atom_id res chain seq x y z
N MET A 1 44.90 38.39 35.78
CA MET A 1 45.08 36.97 35.42
C MET A 1 43.69 36.38 35.36
N MET A 2 43.21 36.01 34.18
CA MET A 2 41.88 35.43 34.02
C MET A 2 41.98 33.95 34.38
N ASP A 3 41.29 33.53 35.45
CA ASP A 3 41.44 32.21 36.05
C ASP A 3 41.10 31.09 35.06
N ALA A 4 42.03 30.16 34.88
CA ALA A 4 41.87 28.96 34.05
C ALA A 4 40.61 28.16 34.40
N ALA A 5 40.13 28.27 35.65
CA ALA A 5 38.88 27.67 36.11
C ALA A 5 37.63 28.25 35.42
N LEU A 6 37.61 29.54 35.09
CA LEU A 6 36.48 30.17 34.39
C LEU A 6 36.41 29.71 32.93
N LEU A 7 37.57 29.59 32.28
CA LEU A 7 37.70 29.03 30.93
C LEU A 7 37.31 27.56 30.87
N ALA A 8 37.71 26.76 31.87
CA ALA A 8 37.33 25.35 31.96
C ALA A 8 35.82 25.16 32.20
N GLY A 9 35.20 26.00 33.03
CA GLY A 9 33.76 25.97 33.28
C GLY A 9 32.91 26.30 32.05
N ILE A 10 33.34 27.29 31.25
CA ILE A 10 32.68 27.65 29.98
C ILE A 10 32.82 26.51 28.96
N PHE A 11 33.99 25.88 28.86
CA PHE A 11 34.22 24.76 27.95
C PHE A 11 33.38 23.53 28.30
N ALA A 12 33.23 23.23 29.61
CA ALA A 12 32.40 22.13 30.07
C ALA A 12 30.91 22.36 29.77
N LEU A 13 30.41 23.57 30.00
CA LEU A 13 29.03 23.95 29.65
C LEU A 13 28.78 23.89 28.14
N PHE A 14 29.75 24.30 27.32
CA PHE A 14 29.67 24.19 25.86
C PHE A 14 29.63 22.71 25.42
N GLY A 15 30.43 21.84 26.03
CA GLY A 15 30.41 20.40 25.75
C GLY A 15 29.07 19.74 26.07
N VAL A 16 28.48 20.05 27.22
CA VAL A 16 27.16 19.52 27.62
C VAL A 16 26.05 20.04 26.70
N ALA A 17 26.07 21.32 26.35
CA ALA A 17 25.09 21.92 25.43
C ALA A 17 25.19 21.28 24.03
N LEU A 18 26.41 21.07 23.51
CA LEU A 18 26.63 20.42 22.22
C LEU A 18 26.09 18.97 22.24
N GLN A 19 26.38 18.24 23.30
CA GLN A 19 25.94 16.85 23.47
C GLN A 19 24.41 16.74 23.56
N GLN A 20 23.74 17.70 24.21
CA GLN A 20 22.28 17.80 24.25
C GLN A 20 21.66 18.14 22.89
N THR A 21 22.32 18.99 22.09
CA THR A 21 21.84 19.27 20.72
C THR A 21 21.98 18.05 19.81
N PHE A 22 23.07 17.28 19.93
CA PHE A 22 23.26 16.04 19.16
C PHE A 22 22.24 14.95 19.54
N SER A 23 21.88 14.82 20.83
CA SER A 23 20.89 13.83 21.26
C SER A 23 19.47 14.19 20.82
N LEU A 24 19.09 15.47 20.84
CA LEU A 24 17.81 15.93 20.31
C LEU A 24 17.72 15.78 18.79
N LEU A 25 18.82 16.03 18.08
CA LEU A 25 18.88 15.89 16.63
C LEU A 25 18.82 14.42 16.22
N SER A 26 19.57 13.54 16.88
CA SER A 26 19.54 12.09 16.60
C SER A 26 18.18 11.49 16.95
N ALA A 27 17.57 11.89 18.07
CA ALA A 27 16.22 11.46 18.43
C ALA A 27 15.19 11.85 17.35
N ARG A 28 15.25 13.07 16.82
CA ARG A 28 14.39 13.48 15.70
C ARG A 28 14.63 12.68 14.43
N ILE A 29 15.89 12.43 14.07
CA ILE A 29 16.23 11.65 12.87
C ILE A 29 15.70 10.21 12.99
N THR A 30 15.93 9.56 14.13
CA THR A 30 15.46 8.19 14.38
C THR A 30 13.92 8.13 14.40
N GLN A 31 13.26 9.12 15.00
CA GLN A 31 11.80 9.19 15.03
C GLN A 31 11.21 9.37 13.63
N GLN A 32 11.81 10.22 12.79
CA GLN A 32 11.38 10.42 11.41
C GLN A 32 11.53 9.12 10.59
N GLN A 33 12.63 8.38 10.80
CA GLN A 33 12.87 7.10 10.13
C GLN A 33 11.83 6.04 10.52
N LEU A 34 11.49 5.93 11.80
CA LEU A 34 10.45 5.00 12.28
C LEU A 34 9.07 5.32 11.69
N ILE A 35 8.71 6.61 11.60
CA ILE A 35 7.44 7.03 10.99
C ILE A 35 7.39 6.68 9.50
N ASN A 36 8.50 6.88 8.78
CA ASN A 36 8.57 6.55 7.35
C ASN A 36 8.54 5.03 7.11
N GLN A 37 9.20 4.25 7.97
CA GLN A 37 9.14 2.79 7.92
C GLN A 37 7.73 2.26 8.21
N GLY A 38 7.05 2.82 9.22
CA GLY A 38 5.65 2.49 9.53
C GLY A 38 4.73 2.72 8.34
N ARG A 39 4.81 3.90 7.71
CA ARG A 39 4.00 4.22 6.51
C ARG A 39 4.26 3.28 5.33
N ARG A 40 5.52 2.92 5.08
CA ARG A 40 5.87 1.94 4.03
C ARG A 40 5.30 0.56 4.32
N GLN A 41 5.31 0.15 5.60
CA GLN A 41 4.76 -1.14 6.01
C GLN A 41 3.23 -1.16 5.84
N GLU A 42 2.54 -0.11 6.29
CA GLU A 42 1.08 0.04 6.12
C GLU A 42 0.67 -0.02 4.64
N HIS A 43 1.37 0.72 3.76
CA HIS A 43 1.11 0.67 2.32
C HIS A 43 1.37 -0.71 1.73
N ARG A 44 2.45 -1.39 2.15
CA ARG A 44 2.76 -2.74 1.68
C ARG A 44 1.69 -3.75 2.10
N GLU A 45 1.19 -3.65 3.32
CA GLU A 45 0.10 -4.49 3.83
C GLU A 45 -1.19 -4.21 3.06
N LEU A 46 -1.53 -2.94 2.83
CA LEU A 46 -2.70 -2.54 2.05
C LEU A 46 -2.65 -3.06 0.61
N TYR A 47 -1.54 -2.84 -0.10
CA TYR A 47 -1.35 -3.32 -1.47
C TYR A 47 -1.31 -4.85 -1.54
N GLY A 48 -0.76 -5.50 -0.52
CA GLY A 48 -0.78 -6.96 -0.38
C GLY A 48 -2.21 -7.51 -0.25
N ARG A 49 -3.03 -6.91 0.63
CA ARG A 49 -4.46 -7.26 0.79
C ARG A 49 -5.22 -7.09 -0.52
N TYR A 50 -5.03 -5.95 -1.19
CA TYR A 50 -5.65 -5.68 -2.49
C TYR A 50 -5.30 -6.74 -3.54
N LEU A 51 -4.01 -7.06 -3.71
CA LEU A 51 -3.57 -8.05 -4.70
C LEU A 51 -4.07 -9.46 -4.36
N ALA A 52 -4.11 -9.83 -3.08
CA ALA A 52 -4.68 -11.10 -2.66
C ALA A 52 -6.17 -11.18 -3.01
N GLN A 53 -6.91 -10.11 -2.76
CA GLN A 53 -8.34 -10.02 -3.05
C GLN A 53 -8.63 -10.04 -4.57
N ALA A 54 -7.89 -9.23 -5.33
CA ALA A 54 -7.98 -9.21 -6.79
C ALA A 54 -7.70 -10.59 -7.41
N ARG A 55 -6.74 -11.35 -6.85
CA ARG A 55 -6.48 -12.74 -7.27
C ARG A 55 -7.63 -13.70 -6.94
N ARG A 56 -8.32 -13.53 -5.80
CA ARG A 56 -9.49 -14.35 -5.45
C ARG A 56 -10.61 -14.10 -6.45
N VAL A 57 -10.95 -12.83 -6.69
CA VAL A 57 -11.94 -12.44 -7.70
C VAL A 57 -11.57 -13.00 -9.07
N GLN A 58 -10.33 -12.82 -9.52
CA GLN A 58 -9.87 -13.34 -10.80
C GLN A 58 -10.05 -14.87 -10.92
N ARG A 59 -9.78 -15.63 -9.84
CA ARG A 59 -10.00 -17.08 -9.84
C ARG A 59 -11.47 -17.44 -9.96
N LEU A 60 -12.34 -16.78 -9.19
CA LEU A 60 -13.78 -16.99 -9.27
C LEU A 60 -14.34 -16.66 -10.65
N LEU A 61 -13.91 -15.55 -11.25
CA LEU A 61 -14.28 -15.18 -12.61
C LEU A 61 -13.83 -16.23 -13.63
N LYS A 62 -12.62 -16.78 -13.47
CA LYS A 62 -12.09 -17.87 -14.32
C LYS A 62 -12.82 -19.19 -14.12
N GLU A 63 -13.28 -19.49 -12.92
CA GLU A 63 -14.09 -20.67 -12.63
C GLU A 63 -15.47 -20.54 -13.28
N LEU A 64 -16.10 -19.37 -13.15
CA LEU A 64 -17.37 -19.04 -13.80
C LEU A 64 -17.30 -19.14 -15.33
N SER A 65 -16.20 -18.73 -15.95
CA SER A 65 -16.03 -18.82 -17.40
C SER A 65 -15.89 -20.26 -17.90
N ARG A 66 -15.60 -21.22 -17.01
CA ARG A 66 -15.41 -22.66 -17.32
C ARG A 66 -16.60 -23.52 -16.91
N SER A 67 -17.52 -23.00 -16.09
CA SER A 67 -18.59 -23.77 -15.47
C SER A 67 -19.93 -23.66 -16.22
N PRO A 68 -20.75 -24.73 -16.18
CA PRO A 68 -22.09 -24.73 -16.77
C PRO A 68 -23.03 -23.76 -16.04
N ALA A 69 -23.99 -23.20 -16.79
CA ALA A 69 -24.82 -22.05 -16.39
C ALA A 69 -25.53 -22.15 -15.01
N VAL A 70 -25.85 -23.35 -14.52
CA VAL A 70 -26.51 -23.56 -13.22
C VAL A 70 -25.54 -23.41 -12.04
N GLN A 71 -24.26 -23.77 -12.21
CA GLN A 71 -23.22 -23.50 -11.19
C GLN A 71 -22.76 -22.04 -11.19
N ASN A 72 -23.16 -21.28 -12.20
CA ASN A 72 -22.76 -19.89 -12.33
C ASN A 72 -23.54 -18.95 -11.43
N GLU A 73 -24.68 -19.34 -10.85
CA GLU A 73 -25.47 -18.42 -10.02
C GLU A 73 -24.84 -18.23 -8.62
N ASP A 74 -24.59 -19.33 -7.89
CA ASP A 74 -23.85 -19.32 -6.61
C ASP A 74 -22.41 -18.82 -6.80
N GLY A 75 -21.75 -19.20 -7.92
CA GLY A 75 -20.43 -18.67 -8.25
C GLY A 75 -20.43 -17.16 -8.51
N ARG A 76 -21.48 -16.61 -9.15
CA ARG A 76 -21.61 -15.17 -9.42
C ARG A 76 -21.89 -14.40 -8.15
N GLU A 77 -22.70 -14.94 -7.25
CA GLU A 77 -22.95 -14.33 -5.94
C GLU A 77 -21.65 -14.24 -5.12
N ARG A 78 -20.86 -15.32 -5.07
CA ARG A 78 -19.54 -15.31 -4.43
C ARG A 78 -18.57 -14.32 -5.08
N ALA A 79 -18.52 -14.30 -6.41
CA ALA A 79 -17.68 -13.35 -7.14
C ALA A 79 -18.10 -11.89 -6.89
N SER A 80 -19.40 -11.62 -6.75
CA SER A 80 -19.93 -10.31 -6.39
C SER A 80 -19.53 -9.91 -4.96
N ALA A 81 -19.68 -10.80 -3.99
CA ALA A 81 -19.29 -10.53 -2.61
C ALA A 81 -17.79 -10.23 -2.49
N GLU A 82 -16.95 -11.01 -3.19
CA GLU A 82 -15.50 -10.78 -3.21
C GLU A 82 -15.12 -9.49 -3.97
N LEU A 83 -15.94 -9.05 -4.94
CA LEU A 83 -15.79 -7.75 -5.59
C LEU A 83 -16.14 -6.58 -4.68
N ASP A 84 -17.12 -6.74 -3.80
CA ASP A 84 -17.46 -5.68 -2.84
C ASP A 84 -16.35 -5.51 -1.79
N ILE A 85 -15.75 -6.62 -1.33
CA ILE A 85 -14.53 -6.56 -0.50
C ILE A 85 -13.38 -5.89 -1.26
N LEU A 86 -13.22 -6.18 -2.55
CA LEU A 86 -12.19 -5.52 -3.38
C LEU A 86 -12.44 -4.00 -3.48
N ALA A 87 -13.70 -3.58 -3.58
CA ALA A 87 -14.10 -2.19 -3.66
C ALA A 87 -13.79 -1.42 -2.36
N GLU A 88 -14.01 -2.04 -1.20
CA GLU A 88 -13.63 -1.47 0.10
C GLU A 88 -12.12 -1.19 0.17
N ILE A 89 -11.30 -2.17 -0.23
CA ILE A 89 -9.83 -2.01 -0.26
C ILE A 89 -9.42 -0.96 -1.30
N THR A 90 -10.11 -0.91 -2.45
CA THR A 90 -9.88 0.10 -3.48
C THR A 90 -10.14 1.51 -2.95
N ALA A 91 -11.22 1.68 -2.18
CA ALA A 91 -11.54 2.94 -1.51
C ALA A 91 -10.45 3.33 -0.49
N GLU A 92 -9.97 2.39 0.33
CA GLU A 92 -8.83 2.64 1.24
C GLU A 92 -7.60 3.12 0.47
N ILE A 93 -7.23 2.46 -0.63
CA ILE A 93 -6.07 2.83 -1.47
C ILE A 93 -6.24 4.23 -2.05
N ARG A 94 -7.43 4.59 -2.55
CA ARG A 94 -7.68 5.91 -3.13
C ARG A 94 -7.49 7.07 -2.15
N LEU A 95 -7.60 6.81 -0.84
CA LEU A 95 -7.40 7.84 0.19
C LEU A 95 -5.93 8.12 0.49
N VAL A 96 -5.05 7.14 0.29
CA VAL A 96 -3.65 7.19 0.75
C VAL A 96 -2.63 7.18 -0.40
N ALA A 97 -3.00 6.65 -1.56
CA ALA A 97 -2.09 6.41 -2.67
C ALA A 97 -2.14 7.54 -3.72
N PRO A 98 -1.04 7.75 -4.47
CA PRO A 98 -1.01 8.76 -5.53
C PRO A 98 -1.95 8.42 -6.69
N GLY A 99 -2.33 9.43 -7.47
CA GLY A 99 -3.35 9.33 -8.52
C GLY A 99 -3.12 8.20 -9.53
N LYS A 100 -1.86 7.86 -9.85
CA LYS A 100 -1.54 6.74 -10.76
C LYS A 100 -1.90 5.38 -10.15
N VAL A 101 -1.62 5.17 -8.87
CA VAL A 101 -1.99 3.95 -8.14
C VAL A 101 -3.50 3.88 -8.01
N ALA A 102 -4.12 4.97 -7.57
CA ALA A 102 -5.58 5.07 -7.43
C ALA A 102 -6.32 4.76 -8.73
N ALA A 103 -5.85 5.28 -9.88
CA ALA A 103 -6.42 4.96 -11.18
C ALA A 103 -6.27 3.47 -11.52
N ALA A 104 -5.07 2.91 -11.35
CA ALA A 104 -4.82 1.52 -11.69
C ALA A 104 -5.69 0.52 -10.89
N VAL A 105 -5.93 0.78 -9.61
CA VAL A 105 -6.77 -0.11 -8.78
C VAL A 105 -8.25 -0.01 -9.14
N VAL A 106 -8.73 1.18 -9.50
CA VAL A 106 -10.10 1.41 -9.97
C VAL A 106 -10.33 0.76 -11.33
N ASP A 107 -9.41 0.96 -12.28
CA ASP A 107 -9.51 0.38 -13.62
C ASP A 107 -9.57 -1.15 -13.56
N LEU A 108 -8.81 -1.75 -12.63
CA LEU A 108 -8.82 -3.19 -12.41
C LEU A 108 -10.15 -3.67 -11.82
N GLU A 109 -10.67 -2.99 -10.79
CA GLU A 109 -11.99 -3.28 -10.20
C GLU A 109 -13.10 -3.18 -11.27
N ASP A 110 -13.13 -2.10 -12.03
CA ASP A 110 -14.10 -1.86 -13.10
C ASP A 110 -14.02 -2.92 -14.20
N SER A 111 -12.81 -3.37 -14.53
CA SER A 111 -12.61 -4.48 -15.47
C SER A 111 -13.19 -5.79 -14.93
N MET A 112 -13.03 -6.08 -13.64
CA MET A 112 -13.59 -7.28 -13.01
C MET A 112 -15.12 -7.22 -12.91
N ARG A 113 -15.69 -6.05 -12.54
CA ARG A 113 -17.14 -5.85 -12.49
C ARG A 113 -17.79 -6.00 -13.86
N ARG A 114 -17.19 -5.40 -14.90
CA ARG A 114 -17.66 -5.56 -16.30
C ARG A 114 -17.65 -7.02 -16.71
N HIS A 115 -16.58 -7.74 -16.39
CA HIS A 115 -16.47 -9.15 -16.72
C HIS A 115 -17.55 -10.01 -16.02
N LEU A 116 -17.80 -9.78 -14.73
CA LEU A 116 -18.87 -10.47 -14.00
C LEU A 116 -20.25 -10.22 -14.62
N ARG A 117 -20.52 -8.96 -15.01
CA ARG A 117 -21.81 -8.54 -15.57
C ARG A 117 -22.04 -9.06 -16.98
N ASP A 118 -21.05 -8.86 -17.85
CA ASP A 118 -21.20 -9.09 -19.28
C ASP A 118 -20.90 -10.55 -19.66
N GLY A 119 -20.33 -11.34 -18.73
CA GLY A 119 -20.00 -12.75 -18.95
C GLY A 119 -19.05 -12.99 -20.13
N GLY A 120 -18.33 -11.95 -20.56
CA GLY A 120 -17.44 -12.00 -21.71
C GLY A 120 -16.27 -12.93 -21.46
N ASP A 121 -15.62 -13.41 -22.51
CA ASP A 121 -14.42 -14.23 -22.37
C ASP A 121 -13.29 -13.40 -21.76
N LEU A 122 -12.56 -13.96 -20.80
CA LEU A 122 -11.45 -13.27 -20.15
C LEU A 122 -10.26 -13.39 -21.11
N PRO A 123 -9.81 -12.34 -21.82
CA PRO A 123 -8.68 -12.48 -22.72
C PRO A 123 -7.45 -12.85 -21.87
N ASP A 124 -7.06 -14.13 -21.91
CA ASP A 124 -5.93 -14.74 -21.21
C ASP A 124 -5.69 -14.35 -19.73
N GLY A 125 -6.76 -14.03 -19.01
CA GLY A 125 -6.69 -13.62 -17.62
C GLY A 125 -6.63 -12.10 -17.46
N LEU A 126 -7.47 -11.57 -16.57
CA LEU A 126 -7.44 -10.18 -16.14
C LEU A 126 -5.99 -9.82 -15.72
N PRO A 127 -5.30 -8.93 -16.46
CA PRO A 127 -3.87 -8.76 -16.29
C PRO A 127 -3.62 -8.00 -14.99
N LEU A 128 -3.30 -8.75 -13.92
CA LEU A 128 -2.80 -8.17 -12.67
C LEU A 128 -1.40 -7.58 -12.84
N GLY A 129 -0.67 -7.99 -13.88
CA GLY A 129 0.71 -7.56 -14.16
C GLY A 129 0.90 -6.05 -14.13
N PRO A 130 0.16 -5.28 -14.97
CA PRO A 130 0.21 -3.82 -14.96
C PRO A 130 -0.01 -3.19 -13.58
N VAL A 131 -1.01 -3.66 -12.83
CA VAL A 131 -1.30 -3.14 -11.48
C VAL A 131 -0.18 -3.49 -10.51
N ILE A 132 0.32 -4.72 -10.52
CA ILE A 132 1.47 -5.15 -9.70
C ILE A 132 2.69 -4.27 -9.99
N THR A 133 2.98 -3.97 -11.26
CA THR A 133 4.09 -3.09 -11.64
C THR A 133 3.92 -1.69 -11.06
N ILE A 134 2.71 -1.14 -11.12
CA ILE A 134 2.42 0.20 -10.59
C ILE A 134 2.55 0.24 -9.06
N LEU A 135 1.97 -0.73 -8.35
CA LEU A 135 2.07 -0.83 -6.89
C LEU A 135 3.51 -1.05 -6.41
N SER A 136 4.28 -1.86 -7.15
CA SER A 136 5.68 -2.12 -6.82
C SER A 136 6.56 -0.89 -7.05
N ALA A 137 6.29 -0.12 -8.11
CA ALA A 137 6.99 1.14 -8.35
C ALA A 137 6.69 2.17 -7.27
N ASP A 138 5.43 2.26 -6.81
CA ASP A 138 5.04 3.16 -5.72
C ASP A 138 5.80 2.84 -4.42
N LEU A 139 5.83 1.57 -4.02
CA LEU A 139 6.58 1.13 -2.84
C LEU A 139 8.10 1.38 -2.95
N ALA A 140 8.66 1.38 -4.17
CA ALA A 140 10.08 1.66 -4.39
C ALA A 140 10.41 3.17 -4.33
N HIS A 141 9.42 4.04 -4.50
CA HIS A 141 9.59 5.50 -4.52
C HIS A 141 9.14 6.19 -3.22
N MET A 142 8.48 5.48 -2.29
CA MET A 142 8.29 5.90 -0.89
C MET A 142 9.59 5.79 -0.11
#